data_AF-A0A0A9EBT8-F1
#
_entry.id   AF-A0A0A9EBT8-F1
#
_cell.length_a   1.000
_cell.length_b   1.000
_cell.length_c   1.000
_cell.angle_alpha   90.00
_cell.angle_beta   90.00
_cell.angle_gamma   90.00
#
_symmetry.space_group_name_H-M   'P 1'
#
loop_
_entity.id
_entity.type
_entity.pdbx_description
1 polymer ?
#
loop_
_entity_poly.entity_id
_entity_poly.type
_entity_poly.pdbx_seq_one_letter_code
_entity_poly.pdbx_strand_id
1 'polypeptide(L)' 'MHMKLIKWLLEVKAPRIVYVSCNPTTCARDLDFLCHGVEEKDLRGCYELKSVIPVDMFPHTPHIECVCLLELR' A
#
# COMPACT_ATOMS: atom_id res chain seq x y z
N MET A 1 -6.59 -1.38 4.66
CA MET A 1 -7.22 -0.13 4.17
C MET A 1 -8.68 -0.37 3.73
N HIS A 2 -9.57 0.63 3.81
CA HIS A 2 -10.96 0.51 3.34
C HIS A 2 -11.06 0.75 1.82
N MET A 3 -11.95 0.03 1.12
CA MET A 3 -12.04 0.07 -0.35
C MET A 3 -12.36 1.44 -0.95
N LYS A 4 -13.18 2.24 -0.25
CA LYS A 4 -13.45 3.63 -0.67
C LYS A 4 -12.17 4.47 -0.79
N LEU A 5 -11.21 4.27 0.11
CA LEU A 5 -9.94 5.00 0.09
C LEU A 5 -9.05 4.53 -1.07
N ILE A 6 -8.95 3.23 -1.31
CA ILE A 6 -8.17 2.68 -2.42
C ILE A 6 -8.69 3.20 -3.76
N LYS A 7 -10.01 3.16 -3.97
CA LYS A 7 -10.63 3.73 -5.17
C LYS A 7 -10.28 5.21 -5.34
N TRP A 8 -10.40 5.99 -4.26
CA TRP A 8 -10.08 7.41 -4.30
C TRP A 8 -8.59 7.70 -4.59
N LEU A 9 -7.67 6.92 -4.04
CA LEU A 9 -6.22 7.05 -4.31
C LEU A 9 -5.87 6.72 -5.77
N LEU A 10 -6.55 5.76 -6.38
CA LEU A 10 -6.41 5.41 -7.80
C LEU A 10 -7.03 6.49 -8.71
N GLU A 11 -8.06 7.20 -8.26
CA GLU A 11 -8.68 8.32 -8.99
C GLU A 11 -7.85 9.60 -8.92
N VAL A 12 -7.35 9.95 -7.73
CA VAL A 12 -6.55 11.17 -7.50
C VAL A 12 -5.19 11.10 -8.19
N LYS A 13 -4.63 9.88 -8.35
CA LYS A 13 -3.33 9.67 -9.00
C LYS A 13 -2.23 10.58 -8.44
N ALA A 14 -2.10 10.60 -7.12
CA ALA A 14 -1.01 11.31 -6.47
C ALA A 14 0.33 10.80 -7.04
N PRO A 15 1.30 11.66 -7.40
CA PRO A 15 2.56 11.19 -8.00
C PRO A 15 3.34 10.22 -7.10
N ARG A 16 3.18 10.36 -5.78
CA ARG A 16 3.86 9.55 -4.76
C ARG A 16 2.92 9.25 -3.59
N ILE A 17 3.00 8.04 -3.07
CA ILE A 17 2.33 7.61 -1.84
C ILE A 17 3.37 6.99 -0.91
N VAL A 18 3.41 7.47 0.34
CA VAL A 18 4.11 6.79 1.44
C VAL A 18 3.06 6.07 2.28
N TYR A 19 3.14 4.75 2.35
CA TYR A 19 2.22 3.93 3.13
C TYR A 19 2.97 3.31 4.31
N VAL A 20 2.51 3.62 5.53
CA VAL A 20 2.99 3.02 6.79
C VAL A 20 1.96 2.04 7.32
N SER A 21 2.35 0.81 7.64
CA SER A 21 1.46 -0.22 8.18
C SER A 21 2.13 -1.08 9.24
N CYS A 22 1.42 -1.32 10.35
CA CYS A 22 1.82 -2.21 11.44
C CYS A 22 1.51 -3.69 11.19
N ASN A 23 0.86 -4.01 10.06
CA ASN A 23 0.45 -5.35 9.68
C ASN A 23 0.93 -5.67 8.26
N PRO A 24 1.96 -6.54 8.11
CA PRO A 24 2.51 -6.90 6.81
C PRO A 24 1.51 -7.56 5.87
N THR A 25 0.60 -8.38 6.38
CA THR A 25 -0.37 -9.14 5.57
C THR A 25 -1.38 -8.22 4.90
N THR A 26 -1.98 -7.30 5.67
CA THR A 26 -2.93 -6.34 5.09
C THR A 26 -2.22 -5.27 4.27
N CYS A 27 -0.97 -4.92 4.61
CA CYS A 27 -0.11 -4.07 3.79
C CYS A 27 0.08 -4.66 2.39
N ALA A 28 0.52 -5.91 2.29
CA ALA A 28 0.75 -6.60 1.02
C ALA A 28 -0.51 -6.62 0.13
N ARG A 29 -1.67 -6.93 0.71
CA ARG A 29 -2.96 -6.89 0.00
C ARG A 29 -3.28 -5.49 -0.54
N ASP A 30 -3.13 -4.46 0.30
CA ASP A 30 -3.45 -3.10 -0.12
C ASP A 30 -2.46 -2.58 -1.20
N LEU A 31 -1.18 -2.98 -1.13
CA LEU A 31 -0.18 -2.70 -2.17
C LEU A 31 -0.53 -3.38 -3.50
N ASP A 32 -0.97 -4.64 -3.46
CA ASP A 32 -1.42 -5.37 -4.65
C ASP A 32 -2.58 -4.63 -5.34
N PHE A 33 -3.56 -4.17 -4.57
CA PHE A 33 -4.68 -3.39 -5.10
C PHE A 33 -4.25 -2.05 -5.73
N LEU A 34 -3.26 -1.36 -5.15
CA LEU A 34 -2.75 -0.10 -5.70
C LEU A 34 -1.89 -0.31 -6.97
N CYS A 35 -1.13 -1.42 -7.03
CA CYS A 35 -0.20 -1.73 -8.11
C CYS A 35 -0.84 -2.45 -9.31
N HIS A 36 -1.79 -3.35 -9.04
CA HIS A 36 -2.38 -4.26 -10.01
C HIS A 36 -3.89 -4.03 -10.19
N GLY A 37 -4.57 -3.53 -9.16
CA GLY A 37 -6.01 -3.28 -9.21
C GLY A 37 -6.82 -4.43 -8.62
N VAL A 38 -8.13 -4.39 -8.84
CA VAL A 38 -9.10 -5.36 -8.34
C VAL A 38 -10.12 -5.62 -9.44
N GLU A 39 -10.00 -6.77 -10.10
CA GLU A 39 -10.80 -7.12 -11.28
C GLU A 39 -12.30 -7.19 -10.95
N GLU A 40 -12.67 -7.80 -9.83
CA GLU A 40 -14.08 -7.92 -9.43
C GLU A 40 -14.75 -6.58 -9.08
N LYS A 41 -13.96 -5.50 -9.00
CA LYS A 41 -14.45 -4.13 -8.72
C LYS A 41 -14.21 -3.17 -9.89
N ASP A 42 -13.74 -3.66 -11.05
CA ASP A 42 -13.32 -2.84 -12.19
C ASP A 42 -12.36 -1.70 -11.78
N LEU A 43 -11.44 -1.99 -10.85
CA LEU A 43 -10.41 -1.07 -10.42
C LEU A 43 -9.09 -1.44 -11.08
N ARG A 44 -8.46 -0.48 -11.74
CA ARG A 44 -7.12 -0.66 -12.33
C ARG A 44 -6.08 -0.04 -11.42
N GLY A 45 -5.06 -0.83 -11.06
CA GLY A 45 -3.88 -0.31 -10.38
C GLY A 45 -3.10 0.63 -11.30
N CYS A 46 -2.51 1.67 -10.72
CA CYS A 46 -1.72 2.66 -11.48
C CYS A 46 -0.41 3.03 -10.81
N TYR A 47 -0.04 2.32 -9.73
CA TYR A 47 1.19 2.58 -9.00
C TYR A 47 2.24 1.50 -9.22
N GLU A 48 3.49 1.85 -8.96
CA GLU A 48 4.61 0.94 -8.87
C GLU A 48 5.20 1.03 -7.46
N LEU A 49 5.39 -0.12 -6.83
CA LEU A 49 6.09 -0.22 -5.55
C LEU A 49 7.60 -0.05 -5.78
N LYS A 50 8.17 1.03 -5.25
CA LYS A 50 9.60 1.34 -5.42
C LYS A 50 10.47 0.79 -4.30
N SER A 51 9.97 0.82 -3.07
CA SER A 51 10.71 0.28 -1.92
C SER A 51 9.79 -0.09 -0.77
N VAL A 52 10.25 -1.04 0.04
CA VAL A 52 9.64 -1.41 1.32
C VAL A 52 10.74 -1.50 2.36
N ILE A 53 10.56 -0.82 3.48
CA ILE A 53 11.50 -0.84 4.61
C ILE A 53 10.74 -1.26 5.85
N PRO A 54 11.02 -2.46 6.42
CA PRO A 54 10.53 -2.83 7.73
C PRO A 54 11.31 -2.07 8.81
N VAL A 55 10.61 -1.61 9.84
CA VAL A 55 11.15 -0.83 10.96
C VAL A 55 10.69 -1.49 12.27
N ASP A 56 11.66 -1.88 13.09
CA ASP A 56 11.41 -2.33 14.46
C ASP A 56 11.18 -1.13 15.37
N MET A 57 9.92 -0.75 15.55
CA MET A 57 9.50 0.28 16.49
C MET A 57 9.25 -0.27 17.90
N PHE A 58 9.17 -1.60 18.04
CA PHE A 58 8.77 -2.26 19.28
C PHE A 58 9.64 -3.49 19.56
N PRO A 59 10.90 -3.27 19.99
CA PRO A 59 11.83 -4.37 20.25
C PRO A 59 11.27 -5.38 21.25
N HIS A 60 11.58 -6.65 21.04
CA HIS A 60 11.09 -7.78 21.85
C HIS A 60 9.58 -8.05 21.75
N THR A 61 8.91 -7.48 20.75
CA THR A 61 7.53 -7.82 20.40
C THR A 61 7.47 -8.42 18.98
N PRO A 62 6.39 -9.12 18.60
CA PRO A 62 6.23 -9.58 17.22
C PRO A 62 5.81 -8.46 16.25
N HIS A 63 5.62 -7.22 16.72
CA HIS A 63 5.16 -6.11 15.88
C HIS A 63 6.26 -5.59 14.97
N ILE A 64 5.89 -5.26 13.73
CA ILE A 64 6.78 -4.61 12.76
C ILE A 64 5.99 -3.55 12.00
N GLU A 65 6.59 -2.38 11.80
CA GLU A 65 6.05 -1.35 10.92
C GLU A 65 6.69 -1.49 9.54
N CYS A 66 5.90 -1.47 8.48
CA CYS A 66 6.38 -1.44 7.10
C CYS A 66 6.16 -0.04 6.53
N VAL A 67 7.24 0.58 6.02
CA VAL A 67 7.18 1.83 5.27
C VAL A 67 7.38 1.52 3.78
N CYS A 68 6.37 1.81 2.97
CA CYS A 68 6.35 1.52 1.55
C CYS A 68 6.30 2.82 0.74
N LEU A 69 7.11 2.91 -0.31
CA LEU A 69 7.06 3.99 -1.29
C LEU A 69 6.41 3.47 -2.57
N LEU A 70 5.32 4.11 -2.99
CA LEU A 70 4.72 3.92 -4.30
C LEU A 70 4.86 5.18 -5.15
N GLU A 71 5.09 4.99 -6.44
CA GLU A 71 5.11 6.06 -7.43
C GLU A 71 4.08 5.78 -8.52
N LEU A 72 3.43 6.82 -9.04
CA LEU A 72 2.51 6.71 -10.17
C LEU A 72 3.29 6.25 -11.42
N ARG A 73 2.74 5.27 -12.14
CA ARG A 73 3.30 4.78 -13.41
C ARG A 73 3.00 5.72 -14.59
#